data_AF-A0A532E8P1-F1
#
_entry.id   AF-A0A532E8P1-F1
#
_cell.length_a   1.000
_cell.length_b   1.000
_cell.length_c   1.000
_cell.angle_alpha   90.00
_cell.angle_beta   90.00
_cell.angle_gamma   90.00
#
_symmetry.space_group_name_H-M   'P 1'
#
loop_
_entity.id
_entity.type
_entity.pdbx_description
1 polymer ?
#
loop_
_entity_poly.entity_id
_entity_poly.type
_entity_poly.pdbx_seq_one_letter_code
_entity_poly.pdbx_strand_id
1 'polypeptide(L)'
;MLPRAVDLLGGLDLLGMRGKRVLLKPNVLNDQPPPSTTNPLVVAAMADMAKANGAAEVVVADGSGIIRLPTSANLTSTGMRAVAEAAGARVLALEDEPWVKIEVPRAQTLRQFYFSRPVYESDVVINMPVIKTHRFAEYSCSLKNFVGAVHPRYRPSVRFWTGDWHERIAEINLAVHPALTVADGTTTMIEGGPTAGTPSKTDLVICSGDRVAVDLVAIALLRSFGTWPKLQGKRIGDQRQIKRAAALGLGIGSGQDIELVTEAVDPAPPAFERLVEHIRRELRSV
;
A
#
# COMPACT_ATOMS: atom_id res chain seq x y z
N MET A 1 13.71 -11.42 4.19
CA MET A 1 13.48 -9.99 3.91
C MET A 1 12.49 -9.38 4.90
N LEU A 2 11.21 -9.78 4.92
CA LEU A 2 10.20 -9.12 5.75
C LEU A 2 10.51 -9.07 7.26
N PRO A 3 10.85 -10.18 7.96
CA PRO A 3 11.16 -10.13 9.39
C PRO A 3 12.26 -9.12 9.70
N ARG A 4 13.33 -9.17 8.90
CA ARG A 4 14.48 -8.27 9.07
C ARG A 4 14.12 -6.80 8.84
N ALA A 5 13.32 -6.49 7.82
CA ALA A 5 12.86 -5.12 7.57
C ALA A 5 12.01 -4.57 8.73
N VAL A 6 11.23 -5.43 9.39
CA VAL A 6 10.46 -5.05 10.57
C VAL A 6 11.35 -4.89 11.81
N ASP A 7 12.38 -5.73 11.97
CA ASP A 7 13.36 -5.59 13.06
C ASP A 7 14.11 -4.25 12.97
N LEU A 8 14.45 -3.79 11.76
CA LEU A 8 15.06 -2.47 11.54
C LEU A 8 14.16 -1.31 11.99
N LEU A 9 12.84 -1.51 12.06
CA LEU A 9 11.88 -0.54 12.59
C LEU A 9 11.64 -0.69 14.10
N GLY A 10 12.36 -1.60 14.77
CA GLY A 10 12.19 -1.87 16.20
C GLY A 10 11.23 -3.02 16.54
N GLY A 11 10.77 -3.79 15.54
CA GLY A 11 9.95 -4.98 15.75
C GLY A 11 8.44 -4.75 15.85
N LEU A 12 7.66 -5.84 15.86
CA LEU A 12 6.20 -5.80 15.87
C LEU A 12 5.58 -5.52 17.25
N ASP A 13 6.33 -5.68 18.33
CA ASP A 13 5.86 -5.41 19.70
C ASP A 13 5.34 -3.97 19.85
N LEU A 14 5.92 -3.02 19.11
CA LEU A 14 5.51 -1.62 19.05
C LEU A 14 4.08 -1.41 18.51
N LEU A 15 3.55 -2.35 17.73
CA LEU A 15 2.19 -2.27 17.19
C LEU A 15 1.12 -2.69 18.21
N GLY A 16 1.53 -3.26 19.35
CA GLY A 16 0.66 -3.60 20.46
C GLY A 16 -0.48 -4.53 20.08
N MET A 17 -0.22 -5.57 19.27
CA MET A 17 -1.24 -6.44 18.66
C MET A 17 -1.70 -7.61 19.54
N ARG A 18 -1.08 -7.83 20.70
CA ARG A 18 -1.41 -8.95 21.59
C ARG A 18 -2.88 -8.90 22.03
N GLY A 19 -3.61 -9.99 21.84
CA GLY A 19 -5.02 -10.11 22.19
C GLY A 19 -5.98 -9.34 21.27
N LYS A 20 -5.48 -8.73 20.19
CA LYS A 20 -6.25 -7.86 19.30
C LYS A 20 -6.56 -8.52 17.96
N ARG A 21 -7.52 -7.94 17.25
CA ARG A 21 -7.80 -8.24 15.85
C ARG A 21 -6.87 -7.43 14.94
N VAL A 22 -6.06 -8.15 14.15
CA VAL A 22 -5.15 -7.56 13.17
C VAL A 22 -5.70 -7.77 11.76
N LEU A 23 -5.91 -6.69 11.03
CA LEU A 23 -6.30 -6.75 9.63
C LEU A 23 -5.10 -6.46 8.72
N LEU A 24 -4.79 -7.41 7.85
CA LEU A 24 -3.83 -7.29 6.77
C LEU A 24 -4.57 -6.89 5.50
N LYS A 25 -4.18 -5.75 4.93
CA LYS A 25 -4.82 -5.17 3.75
C LYS A 25 -3.89 -5.27 2.52
N PRO A 26 -3.89 -6.41 1.78
CA PRO A 26 -3.11 -6.53 0.55
C PRO A 26 -3.66 -5.64 -0.58
N ASN A 27 -3.05 -5.75 -1.77
CA ASN A 27 -3.61 -5.29 -3.04
C ASN A 27 -4.04 -6.49 -3.89
N VAL A 28 -5.34 -6.68 -4.07
CA VAL A 28 -5.97 -7.73 -4.89
C VAL A 28 -6.84 -7.03 -5.92
N LEU A 29 -6.19 -6.32 -6.86
CA LEU A 29 -6.86 -5.52 -7.88
C LEU A 29 -7.74 -6.36 -8.84
N ASN A 30 -7.27 -7.57 -9.18
CA ASN A 30 -7.80 -8.45 -10.21
C ASN A 30 -7.30 -9.89 -9.97
N ASP A 31 -7.52 -10.76 -10.95
CA ASP A 31 -7.14 -12.17 -11.00
C ASP A 31 -5.71 -12.43 -11.50
N GLN A 32 -4.91 -11.39 -11.72
CA GLN A 32 -3.56 -11.51 -12.27
C GLN A 32 -2.53 -11.72 -11.15
N PRO A 33 -1.44 -12.45 -11.43
CA PRO A 33 -0.36 -12.62 -10.46
C PRO A 33 0.34 -11.27 -10.12
N PRO A 34 1.18 -11.25 -9.08
CA PRO A 34 2.10 -10.15 -8.84
C PRO A 34 2.91 -9.82 -10.12
N PRO A 35 3.20 -8.54 -10.39
CA PRO A 35 3.00 -7.37 -9.53
C PRO A 35 1.67 -6.64 -9.77
N SER A 36 0.66 -7.29 -10.37
CA SER A 36 -0.70 -6.70 -10.43
C SER A 36 -1.35 -6.69 -9.06
N THR A 37 -1.01 -7.66 -8.23
CA THR A 37 -1.46 -7.86 -6.86
C THR A 37 -0.25 -8.02 -5.92
N THR A 38 -0.46 -7.88 -4.62
CA THR A 38 0.57 -8.15 -3.60
C THR A 38 0.95 -9.63 -3.64
N ASN A 39 2.24 -9.92 -3.53
CA ASN A 39 2.76 -11.26 -3.43
C ASN A 39 2.14 -12.01 -2.24
N PRO A 40 1.40 -13.11 -2.49
CA PRO A 40 0.75 -13.88 -1.42
C PRO A 40 1.71 -14.35 -0.33
N LEU A 41 2.97 -14.65 -0.66
CA LEU A 41 3.97 -15.09 0.31
C LEU A 41 4.36 -14.00 1.30
N VAL A 42 4.35 -12.72 0.88
CA VAL A 42 4.60 -11.59 1.78
C VAL A 42 3.45 -11.46 2.79
N VAL A 43 2.22 -11.67 2.34
CA VAL A 43 1.02 -11.64 3.20
C VAL A 43 1.00 -12.80 4.17
N ALA A 44 1.33 -14.01 3.71
CA ALA A 44 1.45 -15.19 4.58
C ALA A 44 2.50 -14.97 5.68
N ALA A 45 3.70 -14.50 5.31
CA ALA A 45 4.75 -14.20 6.28
C ALA A 45 4.30 -13.15 7.33
N MET A 46 3.58 -12.11 6.92
CA MET A 46 3.04 -11.11 7.84
C MET A 46 1.94 -11.69 8.75
N ALA A 47 1.10 -12.59 8.23
CA ALA A 47 0.08 -13.27 9.02
C ALA A 47 0.71 -14.16 10.10
N ASP A 48 1.74 -14.93 9.75
CA ASP A 48 2.48 -15.77 10.70
C ASP A 48 3.16 -14.92 11.77
N MET A 49 3.83 -13.83 11.36
CA MET A 49 4.46 -12.89 12.29
C MET A 49 3.45 -12.23 13.23
N ALA A 50 2.27 -11.81 12.74
CA ALA A 50 1.23 -11.22 13.57
C ALA A 50 0.70 -12.20 14.64
N LYS A 51 0.51 -13.47 14.27
CA LYS A 51 0.11 -14.54 15.21
C LYS A 51 1.19 -14.83 16.23
N ALA A 52 2.44 -14.94 15.80
CA ALA A 52 3.58 -15.13 16.70
C ALA A 52 3.69 -14.00 17.74
N ASN A 53 3.25 -12.78 17.37
CA ASN A 53 3.17 -11.62 18.26
C ASN A 53 1.85 -11.53 19.06
N GLY A 54 1.08 -12.63 19.10
CA GLY A 54 -0.06 -12.78 19.99
C GLY A 54 -1.36 -12.14 19.51
N ALA A 55 -1.51 -11.83 18.22
CA ALA A 55 -2.80 -11.44 17.64
C ALA A 55 -3.88 -12.50 17.98
N ALA A 56 -5.03 -12.06 18.47
CA ALA A 56 -6.16 -12.96 18.77
C ALA A 56 -6.88 -13.43 17.49
N GLU A 57 -6.93 -12.54 16.49
CA GLU A 57 -7.49 -12.83 15.19
C GLU A 57 -6.65 -12.14 14.11
N VAL A 58 -6.38 -12.84 13.01
CA VAL A 58 -5.79 -12.23 11.81
C VAL A 58 -6.80 -12.33 10.67
N VAL A 59 -7.04 -11.21 10.00
CA VAL A 59 -7.96 -11.10 8.87
C VAL A 59 -7.21 -10.54 7.67
N VAL A 60 -7.27 -11.23 6.53
CA VAL A 60 -6.79 -10.73 5.24
C VAL A 60 -7.99 -10.25 4.44
N ALA A 61 -8.01 -8.97 4.05
CA ALA A 61 -9.17 -8.43 3.35
C ALA A 61 -8.80 -7.33 2.35
N ASP A 62 -9.43 -7.36 1.17
CA ASP A 62 -9.34 -6.29 0.16
C ASP A 62 -10.64 -6.20 -0.68
N GLY A 63 -10.76 -5.17 -1.51
CA GLY A 63 -11.75 -5.00 -2.56
C GLY A 63 -11.09 -4.71 -3.92
N SER A 64 -11.31 -5.58 -4.90
CA SER A 64 -10.81 -5.50 -6.26
C SER A 64 -11.35 -4.33 -7.06
N GLY A 65 -10.72 -3.99 -8.19
CA GLY A 65 -11.20 -2.93 -9.08
C GLY A 65 -12.67 -3.16 -9.49
N ILE A 66 -13.44 -2.09 -9.67
CA ILE A 66 -14.91 -2.19 -9.90
C ILE A 66 -15.26 -3.12 -11.07
N ILE A 67 -14.50 -3.02 -12.17
CA ILE A 67 -14.68 -3.85 -13.38
C ILE A 67 -14.08 -5.26 -13.25
N ARG A 68 -13.54 -5.61 -12.08
CA ARG A 68 -12.88 -6.88 -11.77
C ARG A 68 -13.57 -7.63 -10.63
N LEU A 69 -14.69 -7.10 -10.12
CA LEU A 69 -15.49 -7.81 -9.12
C LEU A 69 -16.05 -9.12 -9.70
N PRO A 70 -16.29 -10.15 -8.86
CA PRO A 70 -16.16 -10.15 -7.39
C PRO A 70 -14.73 -10.36 -6.89
N THR A 71 -14.37 -9.71 -5.78
CA THR A 71 -13.07 -9.82 -5.11
C THR A 71 -12.84 -11.22 -4.55
N SER A 72 -13.90 -11.91 -4.12
CA SER A 72 -13.81 -13.28 -3.62
C SER A 72 -13.19 -14.24 -4.64
N ALA A 73 -13.52 -14.08 -5.93
CA ALA A 73 -12.91 -14.85 -7.02
C ALA A 73 -11.43 -14.48 -7.21
N ASN A 74 -11.10 -13.18 -7.20
CA ASN A 74 -9.71 -12.73 -7.35
C ASN A 74 -8.80 -13.17 -6.21
N LEU A 75 -9.31 -13.17 -4.97
CA LEU A 75 -8.61 -13.69 -3.79
C LEU A 75 -8.25 -15.17 -3.97
N THR A 76 -9.14 -15.96 -4.58
CA THR A 76 -8.87 -17.36 -4.91
C THR A 76 -7.87 -17.48 -6.07
N SER A 77 -8.11 -16.80 -7.20
CA SER A 77 -7.26 -16.91 -8.41
C SER A 77 -5.82 -16.47 -8.19
N THR A 78 -5.60 -15.46 -7.34
CA THR A 78 -4.25 -14.96 -7.02
C THR A 78 -3.51 -15.85 -6.03
N GLY A 79 -4.15 -16.87 -5.47
CA GLY A 79 -3.61 -17.71 -4.39
C GLY A 79 -3.62 -17.03 -3.02
N MET A 80 -4.04 -15.76 -2.92
CA MET A 80 -4.08 -14.99 -1.67
C MET A 80 -4.94 -15.69 -0.61
N ARG A 81 -6.11 -16.21 -0.99
CA ARG A 81 -7.00 -16.95 -0.09
C ARG A 81 -6.30 -18.17 0.50
N ALA A 82 -5.75 -19.01 -0.37
CA ALA A 82 -5.16 -20.28 0.04
C ALA A 82 -3.99 -20.07 1.02
N VAL A 83 -3.09 -19.13 0.74
CA VAL A 83 -1.95 -18.87 1.63
C VAL A 83 -2.37 -18.21 2.94
N ALA A 84 -3.36 -17.32 2.92
CA ALA A 84 -3.85 -16.65 4.13
C ALA A 84 -4.57 -17.65 5.05
N GLU A 85 -5.42 -18.51 4.50
CA GLU A 85 -6.13 -19.56 5.25
C GLU A 85 -5.18 -20.64 5.75
N ALA A 86 -4.14 -21.00 4.98
CA ALA A 86 -3.07 -21.90 5.45
C ALA A 86 -2.25 -21.29 6.60
N ALA A 87 -2.00 -19.98 6.56
CA ALA A 87 -1.47 -19.22 7.68
C ALA A 87 -2.52 -19.02 8.80
N GLY A 88 -3.73 -19.57 8.67
CA GLY A 88 -4.86 -19.54 9.62
C GLY A 88 -5.51 -18.17 9.80
N ALA A 89 -5.42 -17.28 8.83
CA ALA A 89 -6.15 -16.02 8.79
C ALA A 89 -7.54 -16.21 8.16
N ARG A 90 -8.51 -15.40 8.57
CA ARG A 90 -9.80 -15.31 7.87
C ARG A 90 -9.65 -14.43 6.64
N VAL A 91 -10.38 -14.73 5.57
CA VAL A 91 -10.28 -13.99 4.30
C VAL A 91 -11.63 -13.38 3.93
N LEU A 92 -11.66 -12.06 3.74
CA LEU A 92 -12.88 -11.31 3.43
C LEU A 92 -12.76 -10.57 2.08
N ALA A 93 -13.84 -10.58 1.30
CA ALA A 93 -14.05 -9.67 0.19
C ALA A 93 -14.79 -8.43 0.72
N LEU A 94 -14.15 -7.26 0.69
CA LEU A 94 -14.66 -6.09 1.40
C LEU A 94 -15.98 -5.56 0.86
N GLU A 95 -16.33 -5.86 -0.39
CA GLU A 95 -17.60 -5.45 -0.97
C GLU A 95 -18.82 -6.20 -0.43
N ASP A 96 -18.60 -7.40 0.14
CA ASP A 96 -19.64 -8.24 0.73
C ASP A 96 -19.87 -7.90 2.21
N GLU A 97 -19.04 -7.01 2.78
CA GLU A 97 -19.03 -6.66 4.19
C GLU A 97 -19.79 -5.36 4.48
N PRO A 98 -20.25 -5.15 5.74
CA PRO A 98 -20.90 -3.92 6.13
C PRO A 98 -20.02 -2.68 5.91
N TRP A 99 -20.68 -1.56 5.67
CA TRP A 99 -20.05 -0.26 5.50
C TRP A 99 -20.31 0.65 6.71
N VAL A 100 -19.38 1.57 6.95
CA VAL A 100 -19.56 2.73 7.84
C VAL A 100 -19.56 4.00 7.01
N LYS A 101 -20.44 4.94 7.35
CA LYS A 101 -20.46 6.27 6.71
C LYS A 101 -19.40 7.13 7.39
N ILE A 102 -18.45 7.63 6.60
CA ILE A 102 -17.42 8.56 7.05
C ILE A 102 -17.80 9.95 6.55
N GLU A 103 -17.83 10.91 7.47
CA GLU A 103 -18.02 12.32 7.16
C GLU A 103 -16.70 13.05 7.31
N VAL A 104 -16.33 13.82 6.28
CA VAL A 104 -15.05 14.51 6.20
C VAL A 104 -15.28 15.96 5.81
N PRO A 105 -15.81 16.80 6.70
CA PRO A 105 -16.19 18.18 6.35
C PRO A 105 -15.01 19.00 5.80
N ARG A 106 -13.77 18.67 6.20
CA ARG A 106 -12.52 19.32 5.76
C ARG A 106 -12.00 18.80 4.41
N ALA A 107 -12.60 17.76 3.84
CA ALA A 107 -12.24 17.24 2.53
C ALA A 107 -12.74 18.16 1.41
N GLN A 108 -11.89 18.35 0.40
CA GLN A 108 -12.17 19.16 -0.77
C GLN A 108 -13.07 18.40 -1.75
N THR A 109 -12.86 17.09 -1.91
CA THR A 109 -13.48 16.29 -2.97
C THR A 109 -14.47 15.25 -2.44
N LEU A 110 -14.13 14.57 -1.33
CA LEU A 110 -14.93 13.52 -0.71
C LEU A 110 -15.42 13.94 0.67
N ARG A 111 -16.43 14.83 0.73
CA ARG A 111 -17.03 15.29 1.98
C ARG A 111 -17.73 14.18 2.78
N GLN A 112 -18.15 13.11 2.11
CA GLN A 112 -18.64 11.90 2.74
C GLN A 112 -18.39 10.70 1.82
N PHE A 113 -18.17 9.52 2.41
CA PHE A 113 -18.11 8.26 1.68
C PHE A 113 -18.41 7.08 2.60
N TYR A 114 -18.66 5.92 2.02
CA TYR A 114 -18.77 4.67 2.77
C TYR A 114 -17.45 3.93 2.75
N PHE A 115 -16.97 3.55 3.93
CA PHE A 115 -15.72 2.84 4.14
C PHE A 115 -16.00 1.47 4.76
N SER A 116 -15.13 0.51 4.48
CA SER A 116 -15.28 -0.87 4.95
C SER A 116 -15.28 -0.92 6.48
N ARG A 117 -16.35 -1.47 7.08
CA ARG A 117 -16.44 -1.63 8.53
C ARG A 117 -15.36 -2.56 9.08
N PRO A 118 -15.07 -3.73 8.47
CA PRO A 118 -13.95 -4.56 8.92
C PRO A 118 -12.62 -3.81 9.03
N VAL A 119 -12.29 -2.95 8.07
CA VAL A 119 -11.06 -2.15 8.10
C VAL A 119 -11.13 -1.04 9.14
N TYR A 120 -12.27 -0.35 9.25
CA TYR A 120 -12.46 0.77 10.18
C TYR A 120 -12.41 0.35 11.66
N GLU A 121 -13.00 -0.80 12.00
CA GLU A 121 -13.16 -1.27 13.38
C GLU A 121 -12.07 -2.26 13.80
N SER A 122 -11.05 -2.50 12.97
CA SER A 122 -9.92 -3.35 13.36
C SER A 122 -9.00 -2.60 14.33
N ASP A 123 -8.53 -3.29 15.37
CA ASP A 123 -7.67 -2.67 16.38
C ASP A 123 -6.28 -2.31 15.81
N VAL A 124 -5.77 -3.14 14.89
CA VAL A 124 -4.51 -2.92 14.18
C VAL A 124 -4.72 -3.17 12.70
N VAL A 125 -4.37 -2.20 11.86
CA VAL A 125 -4.39 -2.33 10.40
C VAL A 125 -2.96 -2.31 9.87
N ILE A 126 -2.57 -3.34 9.13
CA ILE A 126 -1.30 -3.41 8.39
C ILE A 126 -1.61 -3.28 6.90
N ASN A 127 -1.17 -2.19 6.28
CA ASN A 127 -1.35 -1.93 4.85
C ASN A 127 -0.26 -2.65 4.05
N MET A 128 -0.62 -3.46 3.05
CA MET A 128 0.33 -4.27 2.30
C MET A 128 0.22 -4.05 0.78
N PRO A 129 0.52 -2.84 0.28
CA PRO A 129 0.40 -2.52 -1.15
C PRO A 129 1.46 -3.24 -1.99
N VAL A 130 1.22 -3.37 -3.29
CA VAL A 130 2.27 -3.65 -4.29
C VAL A 130 2.72 -2.35 -4.95
N ILE A 131 4.03 -2.21 -5.20
CA ILE A 131 4.60 -1.02 -5.84
C ILE A 131 4.40 -1.08 -7.35
N LYS A 132 3.71 -0.09 -7.91
CA LYS A 132 3.49 -0.03 -9.37
C LYS A 132 3.25 1.38 -9.91
N THR A 133 3.54 1.54 -11.18
CA THR A 133 3.07 2.68 -11.98
C THR A 133 1.55 2.61 -12.21
N HIS A 134 0.93 3.75 -12.48
CA HIS A 134 -0.51 3.81 -12.71
C HIS A 134 -0.90 4.89 -13.72
N ARG A 135 -1.63 4.53 -14.79
CA ARG A 135 -2.02 5.47 -15.87
C ARG A 135 -2.76 6.73 -15.40
N PHE A 136 -3.67 6.57 -14.43
CA PHE A 136 -4.46 7.69 -13.86
C PHE A 136 -3.84 8.35 -12.62
N ALA A 137 -3.48 7.57 -11.57
CA ALA A 137 -2.87 8.09 -10.34
C ALA A 137 -1.37 8.44 -10.44
N GLU A 138 -0.74 8.24 -11.60
CA GLU A 138 0.71 8.27 -11.80
C GLU A 138 1.44 7.08 -11.15
N TYR A 139 1.11 6.72 -9.92
CA TYR A 139 1.64 5.55 -9.21
C TYR A 139 0.60 4.88 -8.32
N SER A 140 0.96 3.74 -7.74
CA SER A 140 0.19 3.02 -6.72
C SER A 140 1.15 2.42 -5.71
N CYS A 141 0.91 2.73 -4.44
CA CYS A 141 1.59 2.16 -3.29
C CYS A 141 0.68 2.32 -2.06
N SER A 142 1.14 2.95 -0.99
CA SER A 142 0.51 3.00 0.33
C SER A 142 -0.86 3.66 0.35
N LEU A 143 -0.94 4.97 0.10
CA LEU A 143 -2.20 5.73 0.20
C LEU A 143 -3.28 5.15 -0.71
N LYS A 144 -2.89 4.81 -1.95
CA LYS A 144 -3.82 4.33 -2.96
C LYS A 144 -4.43 2.96 -2.64
N ASN A 145 -3.77 2.14 -1.83
CA ASN A 145 -4.25 0.80 -1.53
C ASN A 145 -5.58 0.79 -0.76
N PHE A 146 -5.88 1.84 0.00
CA PHE A 146 -7.14 1.99 0.72
C PHE A 146 -8.34 2.33 -0.17
N VAL A 147 -8.14 2.61 -1.47
CA VAL A 147 -9.26 2.72 -2.42
C VAL A 147 -10.08 1.42 -2.47
N GLY A 148 -9.45 0.26 -2.27
CA GLY A 148 -10.14 -1.03 -2.20
C GLY A 148 -11.10 -1.15 -1.00
N ALA A 149 -10.86 -0.39 0.08
CA ALA A 149 -11.70 -0.37 1.27
C ALA A 149 -12.86 0.66 1.20
N VAL A 150 -13.01 1.36 0.07
CA VAL A 150 -14.10 2.32 -0.16
C VAL A 150 -15.20 1.65 -0.98
N HIS A 151 -16.46 1.90 -0.61
CA HIS A 151 -17.61 1.41 -1.36
C HIS A 151 -17.48 1.79 -2.85
N PRO A 152 -17.70 0.87 -3.81
CA PRO A 152 -17.47 1.09 -5.24
C PRO A 152 -17.93 2.45 -5.79
N ARG A 153 -19.17 2.88 -5.45
CA ARG A 153 -19.75 4.17 -5.87
C ARG A 153 -18.95 5.44 -5.51
N TYR A 154 -18.04 5.39 -4.52
CA TYR A 154 -17.21 6.54 -4.10
C TYR A 154 -15.79 6.48 -4.63
N ARG A 155 -15.37 5.38 -5.27
CA ARG A 155 -13.99 5.23 -5.72
C ARG A 155 -13.66 6.23 -6.83
N PRO A 156 -12.40 6.71 -6.91
CA PRO A 156 -12.00 7.71 -7.91
C PRO A 156 -12.34 7.34 -9.36
N SER A 157 -12.37 6.04 -9.70
CA SER A 157 -12.69 5.55 -11.05
C SER A 157 -14.11 5.88 -11.52
N VAL A 158 -15.07 6.09 -10.59
CA VAL A 158 -16.47 6.42 -10.93
C VAL A 158 -16.60 7.85 -11.46
N ARG A 159 -15.66 8.73 -11.11
CA ARG A 159 -15.61 10.13 -11.54
C ARG A 159 -14.28 10.43 -12.21
N PHE A 160 -13.84 9.59 -13.15
CA PHE A 160 -12.50 9.77 -13.73
C PHE A 160 -12.32 11.10 -14.48
N TRP A 161 -13.41 11.69 -15.00
CA TRP A 161 -13.44 12.98 -15.70
C TRP A 161 -13.23 14.20 -14.79
N THR A 162 -13.35 14.09 -13.46
CA THR A 162 -13.23 15.25 -12.55
C THR A 162 -11.78 15.68 -12.30
N GLY A 163 -10.78 14.88 -12.71
CA GLY A 163 -9.37 15.26 -12.60
C GLY A 163 -8.82 15.35 -11.17
N ASP A 164 -9.60 14.94 -10.17
CA ASP A 164 -9.35 15.04 -8.72
C ASP A 164 -8.92 13.69 -8.10
N TRP A 165 -8.39 12.78 -8.93
CA TRP A 165 -8.04 11.40 -8.54
C TRP A 165 -7.06 11.35 -7.36
N HIS A 166 -6.05 12.21 -7.39
CA HIS A 166 -4.98 12.26 -6.39
C HIS A 166 -5.51 12.76 -5.05
N GLU A 167 -6.33 13.81 -5.07
CA GLU A 167 -6.91 14.41 -3.87
C GLU A 167 -7.90 13.45 -3.21
N ARG A 168 -8.72 12.75 -4.01
CA ARG A 168 -9.61 11.70 -3.50
C ARG A 168 -8.83 10.57 -2.84
N ILE A 169 -7.73 10.11 -3.44
CA ILE A 169 -6.89 9.05 -2.85
C ILE A 169 -6.35 9.49 -1.49
N ALA A 170 -5.85 10.72 -1.38
CA ALA A 170 -5.40 11.26 -0.11
C ALA A 170 -6.56 11.37 0.90
N GLU A 171 -7.73 11.87 0.50
CA GLU A 171 -8.86 12.09 1.41
C GLU A 171 -9.50 10.80 1.93
N ILE A 172 -9.50 9.72 1.15
CA ILE A 172 -9.96 8.40 1.61
C ILE A 172 -9.18 7.92 2.84
N ASN A 173 -7.91 8.28 2.92
CA ASN A 173 -7.03 7.89 4.03
C ASN A 173 -7.37 8.59 5.36
N LEU A 174 -8.28 9.57 5.38
CA LEU A 174 -8.81 10.15 6.62
C LEU A 174 -9.71 9.19 7.40
N ALA A 175 -10.18 8.10 6.78
CA ALA A 175 -10.97 7.08 7.44
C ALA A 175 -10.15 6.04 8.22
N VAL A 176 -8.82 6.00 8.05
CA VAL A 176 -7.98 4.91 8.58
C VAL A 176 -6.59 5.39 8.95
N HIS A 177 -6.01 4.83 10.01
CA HIS A 177 -4.61 4.99 10.34
C HIS A 177 -3.92 3.62 10.44
N PRO A 178 -3.24 3.14 9.36
CA PRO A 178 -2.51 1.89 9.44
C PRO A 178 -1.37 2.03 10.46
N ALA A 179 -1.19 1.02 11.30
CA ALA A 179 -0.10 0.98 12.26
C ALA A 179 1.25 0.71 11.57
N LEU A 180 1.21 0.00 10.44
CA LEU A 180 2.38 -0.30 9.61
C LEU A 180 1.95 -0.38 8.14
N THR A 181 2.79 0.11 7.24
CA THR A 181 2.73 -0.21 5.82
C THR A 181 3.92 -1.08 5.44
N VAL A 182 3.66 -2.20 4.76
CA VAL A 182 4.65 -3.11 4.19
C VAL A 182 4.43 -3.14 2.67
N ALA A 183 5.14 -2.29 1.94
CA ALA A 183 5.05 -2.26 0.49
C ALA A 183 5.87 -3.39 -0.13
N ASP A 184 5.17 -4.26 -0.87
CA ASP A 184 5.75 -5.34 -1.64
C ASP A 184 6.43 -4.81 -2.90
N GLY A 185 7.76 -4.90 -2.88
CA GLY A 185 8.64 -4.70 -4.01
C GLY A 185 9.42 -5.97 -4.34
N THR A 186 8.89 -7.17 -4.07
CA THR A 186 9.51 -8.42 -4.55
C THR A 186 9.57 -8.40 -6.08
N THR A 187 8.49 -7.92 -6.71
CA THR A 187 8.45 -7.51 -8.12
C THR A 187 7.67 -6.20 -8.22
N THR A 188 8.20 -5.23 -8.95
CA THR A 188 7.60 -3.91 -9.14
C THR A 188 7.09 -3.76 -10.57
N MET A 189 5.95 -3.12 -10.79
CA MET A 189 5.49 -2.81 -12.16
C MET A 189 5.96 -1.40 -12.59
N ILE A 190 7.08 -1.36 -13.31
CA ILE A 190 7.85 -0.15 -13.60
C ILE A 190 7.31 0.67 -14.78
N GLU A 191 6.35 0.14 -15.53
CA GLU A 191 5.72 0.85 -16.65
C GLU A 191 4.30 0.33 -16.93
N GLY A 192 3.39 1.21 -17.32
CA GLY A 192 2.14 0.82 -17.98
C GLY A 192 1.01 0.35 -17.08
N GLY A 193 1.20 0.28 -15.77
CA GLY A 193 0.20 -0.24 -14.82
C GLY A 193 -1.14 0.51 -14.82
N PRO A 194 -2.18 -0.04 -14.15
CA PRO A 194 -2.04 -0.89 -12.96
C PRO A 194 -2.37 -2.38 -13.12
N THR A 195 -2.94 -2.78 -14.26
CA THR A 195 -3.42 -4.15 -14.50
C THR A 195 -2.37 -4.99 -15.22
N ALA A 196 -1.80 -4.43 -16.28
CA ALA A 196 -0.76 -5.02 -17.11
C ALA A 196 0.30 -3.96 -17.39
N GLY A 197 1.56 -4.37 -17.50
CA GLY A 197 2.69 -3.46 -17.59
C GLY A 197 4.00 -4.23 -17.57
N THR A 198 5.12 -3.51 -17.48
CA THR A 198 6.46 -4.09 -17.45
C THR A 198 6.82 -4.46 -16.01
N PRO A 199 6.94 -5.75 -15.66
CA PRO A 199 7.44 -6.16 -14.35
C PRO A 199 8.96 -6.02 -14.27
N SER A 200 9.48 -5.72 -13.09
CA SER A 200 10.91 -5.79 -12.78
C SER A 200 11.09 -6.47 -11.44
N LYS A 201 11.98 -7.47 -11.39
CA LYS A 201 12.32 -8.18 -10.15
C LYS A 201 13.21 -7.28 -9.30
N THR A 202 12.61 -6.65 -8.31
CA THR A 202 13.26 -5.66 -7.45
C THR A 202 13.80 -6.26 -6.16
N ASP A 203 13.29 -7.43 -5.73
CA ASP A 203 13.77 -8.19 -4.57
C ASP A 203 13.95 -7.33 -3.30
N LEU A 204 12.97 -6.49 -2.98
CA LEU A 204 12.98 -5.61 -1.80
C LEU A 204 11.60 -5.50 -1.13
N VAL A 205 11.58 -4.99 0.09
CA VAL A 205 10.36 -4.57 0.80
C VAL A 205 10.61 -3.20 1.42
N ILE A 206 9.61 -2.33 1.42
CA ILE A 206 9.67 -1.00 2.08
C ILE A 206 8.67 -1.00 3.22
N CYS A 207 9.15 -0.73 4.44
CA CYS A 207 8.31 -0.71 5.63
C CYS A 207 8.38 0.65 6.32
N SER A 208 7.25 1.17 6.79
CA SER A 208 7.19 2.33 7.69
C SER A 208 5.81 2.46 8.34
N GLY A 209 5.73 3.07 9.52
CA GLY A 209 4.47 3.53 10.12
C GLY A 209 3.90 4.76 9.42
N ASP A 210 4.72 5.51 8.68
CA ASP A 210 4.27 6.68 7.90
C ASP A 210 3.95 6.28 6.46
N ARG A 211 2.65 6.38 6.10
CA ARG A 211 2.15 6.02 4.77
C ARG A 211 2.65 6.93 3.64
N VAL A 212 2.94 8.20 3.93
CA VAL A 212 3.43 9.16 2.94
C VAL A 212 4.92 8.93 2.70
N ALA A 213 5.68 8.59 3.74
CA ALA A 213 7.08 8.19 3.61
C ALA A 213 7.24 6.98 2.69
N VAL A 214 6.40 5.94 2.84
CA VAL A 214 6.41 4.78 1.94
C VAL A 214 6.13 5.18 0.49
N ASP A 215 5.18 6.07 0.24
CA ASP A 215 4.89 6.55 -1.11
C ASP A 215 6.08 7.33 -1.70
N LEU A 216 6.72 8.21 -0.93
CA LEU A 216 7.90 8.97 -1.37
C LEU A 216 9.06 8.04 -1.78
N VAL A 217 9.38 7.06 -0.95
CA VAL A 217 10.43 6.05 -1.25
C VAL A 217 10.04 5.20 -2.46
N ALA A 218 8.78 4.78 -2.57
CA ALA A 218 8.29 4.00 -3.70
C ALA A 218 8.33 4.79 -5.03
N ILE A 219 8.03 6.10 -5.00
CA ILE A 219 8.16 6.98 -6.17
C ILE A 219 9.63 7.11 -6.59
N ALA A 220 10.55 7.30 -5.62
CA ALA A 220 11.98 7.35 -5.91
C ALA A 220 12.49 6.04 -6.53
N LEU A 221 12.05 4.89 -6.01
CA LEU A 221 12.30 3.57 -6.63
C LEU A 221 11.77 3.51 -8.06
N LEU A 222 10.53 3.91 -8.32
CA LEU A 222 9.97 3.87 -9.68
C LEU A 222 10.73 4.81 -10.64
N ARG A 223 11.20 5.96 -10.16
CA ARG A 223 11.98 6.91 -10.95
C ARG A 223 13.37 6.38 -11.30
N SER A 224 13.96 5.50 -10.49
CA SER A 224 15.28 4.92 -10.78
C SER A 224 15.31 4.09 -12.06
N PHE A 225 14.16 3.59 -12.52
CA PHE A 225 14.04 2.87 -13.80
C PHE A 225 13.96 3.79 -15.00
N GLY A 226 13.52 5.05 -14.83
CA GLY A 226 13.41 6.01 -15.93
C GLY A 226 12.33 5.70 -16.98
N THR A 227 11.54 4.64 -16.80
CA THR A 227 10.58 4.12 -17.80
C THR A 227 9.20 4.75 -17.76
N TRP A 228 8.89 5.57 -16.76
CA TRP A 228 7.54 6.10 -16.56
C TRP A 228 7.50 7.64 -16.54
N PRO A 229 7.20 8.29 -17.69
CA PRO A 229 7.28 9.75 -17.82
C PRO A 229 6.38 10.54 -16.86
N LYS A 230 5.25 9.96 -16.42
CA LYS A 230 4.29 10.61 -15.50
C LYS A 230 4.87 10.89 -14.11
N LEU A 231 5.96 10.23 -13.73
CA LEU A 231 6.68 10.51 -12.48
C LEU A 231 7.93 11.37 -12.68
N GLN A 232 8.23 11.78 -13.92
CA GLN A 232 9.37 12.63 -14.25
C GLN A 232 8.95 14.10 -14.30
N GLY A 233 9.94 15.01 -14.23
CA GLY A 233 9.74 16.45 -14.44
C GLY A 233 9.17 17.23 -13.25
N LYS A 234 8.97 16.59 -12.09
CA LYS A 234 8.59 17.23 -10.82
C LYS A 234 9.25 16.51 -9.66
N ARG A 235 9.48 17.23 -8.55
CA ARG A 235 10.03 16.65 -7.32
C ARG A 235 9.04 15.62 -6.77
N ILE A 236 9.54 14.58 -6.10
CA ILE A 236 8.67 13.50 -5.60
C ILE A 236 7.65 13.99 -4.56
N GLY A 237 7.96 15.03 -3.78
CA GLY A 237 6.99 15.66 -2.87
C GLY A 237 5.99 16.61 -3.56
N ASP A 238 6.26 17.04 -4.80
CA ASP A 238 5.34 17.88 -5.56
C ASP A 238 4.19 17.09 -6.21
N GLN A 239 4.19 15.76 -6.04
CA GLN A 239 3.11 14.92 -6.51
C GLN A 239 1.80 15.31 -5.80
N ARG A 240 0.72 15.53 -6.57
CA ARG A 240 -0.56 16.03 -6.05
C ARG A 240 -1.08 15.20 -4.88
N GLN A 241 -0.94 13.87 -4.96
CA GLN A 241 -1.34 12.93 -3.91
C GLN A 241 -0.54 13.16 -2.62
N ILE A 242 0.79 13.33 -2.72
CA ILE A 242 1.68 13.61 -1.58
C ILE A 242 1.35 14.97 -0.96
N LYS A 243 1.28 16.04 -1.77
CA LYS A 243 0.94 17.38 -1.28
C LYS A 243 -0.38 17.41 -0.54
N ARG A 244 -1.41 16.74 -1.08
CA ARG A 244 -2.72 16.68 -0.43
C ARG A 244 -2.67 15.87 0.86
N ALA A 245 -1.96 14.74 0.89
CA ALA A 245 -1.85 13.91 2.09
C ALA A 245 -1.10 14.63 3.22
N ALA A 246 0.00 15.32 2.89
CA ALA A 246 0.75 16.14 3.84
C ALA A 246 -0.11 17.30 4.39
N ALA A 247 -0.84 18.01 3.53
CA ALA A 247 -1.76 19.08 3.95
C ALA A 247 -2.91 18.58 4.86
N LEU A 248 -3.23 17.28 4.81
CA LEU A 248 -4.22 16.64 5.67
C LEU A 248 -3.61 16.04 6.96
N GLY A 249 -2.29 16.13 7.15
CA GLY A 249 -1.60 15.56 8.30
C GLY A 249 -1.55 14.03 8.30
N LEU A 250 -1.58 13.39 7.13
CA LEU A 250 -1.59 11.93 6.99
C LEU A 250 -0.20 11.28 7.08
N GLY A 251 0.86 12.10 7.04
CA GLY A 251 2.26 11.69 7.13
C GLY A 251 3.20 12.81 6.67
N ILE A 252 4.50 12.54 6.70
CA ILE A 252 5.56 13.50 6.35
C ILE A 252 5.57 13.83 4.86
N GLY A 253 5.48 15.13 4.55
CA GLY A 253 5.39 15.65 3.20
C GLY A 253 6.73 15.97 2.53
N SER A 254 7.84 15.97 3.29
CA SER A 254 9.19 16.18 2.78
C SER A 254 10.02 14.90 2.90
N GLY A 255 10.85 14.65 1.89
CA GLY A 255 11.83 13.58 1.93
C GLY A 255 13.01 13.85 2.87
N GLN A 256 13.23 15.10 3.28
CA GLN A 256 14.31 15.45 4.22
C GLN A 256 14.03 14.96 5.64
N ASP A 257 12.75 14.75 5.97
CA ASP A 257 12.31 14.22 7.26
C ASP A 257 12.32 12.67 7.30
N ILE A 258 12.81 12.01 6.23
CA ILE A 258 12.87 10.55 6.12
C ILE A 258 14.29 10.07 6.36
N GLU A 259 14.47 9.31 7.44
CA GLU A 259 15.66 8.48 7.63
C GLU A 259 15.49 7.12 6.93
N LEU A 260 16.39 6.81 5.99
CA LEU A 260 16.39 5.54 5.28
C LEU A 260 17.38 4.55 5.91
N VAL A 261 16.86 3.64 6.72
CA VAL A 261 17.61 2.49 7.26
C VAL A 261 17.51 1.33 6.29
N THR A 262 18.64 0.79 5.86
CA THR A 262 18.70 -0.22 4.80
C THR A 262 19.57 -1.40 5.20
N GLU A 263 19.16 -2.60 4.81
CA GLU A 263 19.98 -3.80 4.91
C GLU A 263 19.82 -4.62 3.62
N ALA A 264 20.95 -5.09 3.08
CA ALA A 264 20.99 -5.97 1.92
C ALA A 264 21.18 -7.43 2.37
N VAL A 265 20.82 -8.37 1.52
CA VAL A 265 21.32 -9.75 1.64
C VAL A 265 22.84 -9.74 1.50
N ASP A 266 23.57 -10.52 2.31
CA ASP A 266 25.04 -10.57 2.32
C ASP A 266 25.57 -11.52 1.23
N PRO A 267 26.47 -11.08 0.32
CA PRO A 267 26.98 -9.71 0.18
C PRO A 267 26.01 -8.78 -0.55
N ALA A 268 26.01 -7.51 -0.14
CA ALA A 268 25.16 -6.47 -0.71
C ALA A 268 25.40 -6.32 -2.23
N PRO A 269 24.38 -6.53 -3.09
CA PRO A 269 24.57 -6.38 -4.52
C PRO A 269 24.93 -4.92 -4.88
N PRO A 270 25.93 -4.66 -5.74
CA PRO A 270 26.26 -3.28 -6.15
C PRO A 270 25.08 -2.50 -6.75
N ALA A 271 24.11 -3.21 -7.33
CA ALA A 271 22.87 -2.61 -7.84
C ALA A 271 21.97 -2.07 -6.71
N PHE A 272 21.94 -2.75 -5.56
CA PHE A 272 21.19 -2.31 -4.39
C PHE A 272 21.77 -1.01 -3.82
N GLU A 273 23.09 -0.93 -3.64
CA GLU A 273 23.75 0.28 -3.15
C GLU A 273 23.48 1.50 -4.05
N ARG A 274 23.57 1.31 -5.37
CA ARG A 274 23.24 2.38 -6.33
C ARG A 274 21.78 2.81 -6.26
N LEU A 275 20.88 1.86 -6.05
CA LEU A 275 19.45 2.15 -5.88
C LEU A 275 19.20 2.93 -4.59
N VAL A 276 19.80 2.52 -3.47
CA VAL A 276 19.69 3.21 -2.18
C VAL A 276 20.21 4.64 -2.29
N GLU A 277 21.36 4.86 -2.93
CA GLU A 277 21.88 6.21 -3.12
C GLU A 277 21.01 7.06 -4.05
N HIS A 278 20.43 6.46 -5.11
CA HIS A 278 19.43 7.13 -5.94
C HIS A 278 18.24 7.60 -5.09
N ILE A 279 17.68 6.71 -4.25
CA ILE A 279 16.55 7.03 -3.37
C ILE A 279 16.92 8.16 -2.40
N ARG A 280 18.10 8.09 -1.75
CA ARG A 280 18.57 9.16 -0.84
C ARG A 280 18.70 10.51 -1.54
N ARG A 281 19.19 10.54 -2.78
CA ARG A 281 19.28 11.78 -3.57
C ARG A 281 17.90 12.34 -3.90
N GLU A 282 16.97 11.49 -4.32
CA GLU A 282 15.60 11.89 -4.62
C GLU A 282 14.90 12.46 -3.37
N LEU A 283 15.03 11.82 -2.21
CA LEU A 283 14.48 12.29 -0.94
C LEU A 283 15.02 13.66 -0.50
N ARG A 284 16.33 13.89 -0.66
CA ARG A 284 16.97 15.19 -0.33
C ARG A 284 16.52 16.34 -1.23
N SER A 285 16.01 16.03 -2.43
CA SER A 285 15.60 17.03 -3.42
C SER A 285 14.21 17.65 -3.16
N VAL A 286 13.53 17.29 -2.07
CA VAL A 286 12.11 17.58 -1.78
C VAL A 286 11.92 18.65 -0.73
#